data_AF-A0A842U3P6-F1
#
_entry.id   AF-A0A842U3P6-F1
#
_cell.length_a   1.000
_cell.length_b   1.000
_cell.length_c   1.000
_cell.angle_alpha   90.00
_cell.angle_beta   90.00
_cell.angle_gamma   90.00
#
_symmetry.space_group_name_H-M   'P 1'
#
loop_
_entity.id
_entity.type
_entity.pdbx_description
1 polymer ?
#
loop_
_entity_poly.entity_id
_entity_poly.type
_entity_poly.pdbx_seq_one_letter_code
_entity_poly.pdbx_strand_id
1 'polypeptide(L)'
;MNRILLYENKKEKLLNILRLGINPFKKFVSTGEFEETTGLVPSRHNLLNSILNLVETNENFILPIIGGVGAGKTHFFWALKHKLHYYNTIYISLENVYRKFYYNVYSEYVEDIGVDSLRNITNELCNRWGALERKFGFFHVADIEKVRNFAFNILMSTG
;
A
#
# COMPACT_ATOMS: atom_id res chain seq x y z
N MET A 1 30.03 49.31 -7.89
CA MET A 1 28.65 49.09 -7.41
C MET A 1 27.91 48.15 -8.38
N ASN A 2 28.30 46.86 -8.46
CA ASN A 2 27.72 45.91 -9.44
C ASN A 2 27.85 44.41 -9.10
N ARG A 3 28.27 44.04 -7.89
CA ARG A 3 28.40 42.61 -7.48
C ARG A 3 27.12 42.01 -6.88
N ILE A 4 26.26 42.84 -6.29
CA ILE A 4 25.03 42.39 -5.58
C ILE A 4 23.94 41.99 -6.58
N LEU A 5 23.72 42.80 -7.62
CA LEU A 5 22.73 42.54 -8.69
C LEU A 5 22.99 41.26 -9.49
N LEU A 6 24.27 40.88 -9.70
CA LEU A 6 24.64 39.64 -10.39
C LEU A 6 24.40 38.38 -9.52
N TYR A 7 24.45 38.51 -8.19
CA TYR A 7 24.25 37.40 -7.26
C TYR A 7 22.76 37.11 -7.03
N GLU A 8 21.94 38.16 -6.92
CA GLU A 8 20.48 38.05 -6.80
C GLU A 8 19.87 37.34 -8.02
N ASN A 9 20.33 37.71 -9.22
CA ASN A 9 19.86 37.12 -10.46
C ASN A 9 20.24 35.62 -10.59
N LYS A 10 21.41 35.21 -10.06
CA LYS A 10 21.79 33.78 -9.99
C LYS A 10 20.98 32.99 -8.98
N LYS A 11 20.66 33.59 -7.82
CA LYS A 11 19.85 32.96 -6.78
C LYS A 11 18.41 32.76 -7.25
N GLU A 12 17.80 33.77 -7.86
CA GLU A 12 16.46 33.64 -8.46
C GLU A 12 16.43 32.63 -9.60
N LYS A 13 17.45 32.63 -10.47
CA LYS A 13 17.56 31.66 -11.56
C LYS A 13 17.71 30.23 -11.04
N LEU A 14 18.51 30.03 -9.99
CA LEU A 14 18.62 28.73 -9.30
C LEU A 14 17.30 28.30 -8.67
N LEU A 15 16.62 29.20 -7.96
CA LEU A 15 15.31 28.91 -7.35
C LEU A 15 14.25 28.61 -8.40
N ASN A 16 14.27 29.30 -9.55
CA ASN A 16 13.36 29.03 -10.66
C ASN A 16 13.67 27.67 -11.33
N ILE A 17 14.94 27.29 -11.47
CA ILE A 17 15.33 25.95 -11.95
C ILE A 17 14.88 24.85 -10.97
N LEU A 18 15.05 25.06 -9.66
CA LEU A 18 14.59 24.14 -8.62
C LEU A 18 13.05 24.03 -8.57
N ARG A 19 12.33 25.14 -8.85
CA ARG A 19 10.86 25.18 -8.96
C ARG A 19 10.33 24.51 -10.22
N LEU A 20 11.10 24.52 -11.33
CA LEU A 20 10.73 23.92 -12.62
C LEU A 20 10.82 22.38 -12.65
N GLY A 21 11.07 21.72 -11.52
CA GLY A 21 10.81 20.28 -11.36
C GLY A 21 12.05 19.38 -11.34
N ILE A 22 13.24 19.90 -11.61
CA ILE A 22 14.50 19.20 -11.32
C ILE A 22 14.89 19.55 -9.88
N ASN A 23 14.08 19.11 -8.90
CA ASN A 23 14.47 19.20 -7.51
C ASN A 23 15.44 18.05 -7.23
N PRO A 24 16.77 18.30 -7.13
CA PRO A 24 17.74 17.24 -6.88
C PRO A 24 17.47 16.54 -5.54
N PHE A 25 16.82 17.23 -4.59
CA PHE A 25 16.39 16.67 -3.31
C PHE A 25 15.25 15.67 -3.43
N LYS A 26 14.49 15.64 -4.54
CA LYS A 26 13.47 14.60 -4.76
C LYS A 26 14.11 13.20 -4.81
N LYS A 27 15.37 13.08 -5.25
CA LYS A 27 16.15 11.83 -5.19
C LYS A 27 16.75 11.53 -3.82
N PHE A 28 16.83 12.52 -2.93
CA PHE A 28 17.39 12.38 -1.57
C PHE A 28 16.31 12.22 -0.50
N VAL A 29 15.03 12.29 -0.88
CA VAL A 29 13.90 12.01 0.00
C VAL A 29 13.39 10.61 -0.34
N SER A 30 13.36 9.75 0.67
CA SER A 30 12.74 8.43 0.59
C SER A 30 11.31 8.55 0.07
N THR A 31 11.06 7.97 -1.10
CA THR A 31 9.74 7.88 -1.73
C THR A 31 9.28 6.43 -1.64
N GLY A 32 8.00 6.20 -1.38
CA GLY A 32 7.49 4.83 -1.29
C GLY A 32 7.31 4.15 -2.65
N GLU A 33 7.61 4.88 -3.74
CA GLU A 33 7.63 4.37 -5.11
C GLU A 33 8.91 3.59 -5.43
N PHE A 34 10.04 3.94 -4.81
CA PHE A 34 11.34 3.31 -5.09
C PHE A 34 11.81 2.52 -3.88
N GLU A 35 12.16 1.25 -4.12
CA GLU A 35 12.65 0.34 -3.09
C GLU A 35 13.93 0.87 -2.44
N GLU A 36 13.91 0.94 -1.11
CA GLU A 36 15.10 1.25 -0.34
C GLU A 36 15.72 -0.04 0.23
N THR A 37 16.98 -0.26 -0.10
CA THR A 37 17.78 -1.42 0.33
C THR A 37 18.67 -1.12 1.54
N THR A 38 18.66 0.12 2.03
CA THR A 38 19.45 0.52 3.21
C THR A 38 18.91 -0.14 4.48
N GLY A 39 19.82 -0.53 5.38
CA GLY A 39 19.44 -1.17 6.64
C GLY A 39 18.79 -0.20 7.62
N LEU A 40 17.82 -0.69 8.39
CA LEU A 40 17.16 0.08 9.45
C LEU A 40 18.15 0.44 10.56
N VAL A 41 18.04 1.64 11.14
CA VAL A 41 18.83 2.03 12.31
C VAL A 41 18.48 1.14 13.53
N PRO A 42 19.46 0.70 14.35
CA PRO A 42 19.21 -0.16 15.52
C PRO A 42 18.07 0.29 16.43
N SER A 43 17.95 1.60 16.70
CA SER A 43 16.91 2.18 17.56
C SER A 43 15.46 1.90 17.09
N ARG A 44 15.27 1.61 15.80
CA ARG A 44 13.95 1.35 15.21
C ARG A 44 13.57 -0.13 15.18
N HIS A 45 14.49 -1.05 15.52
CA HIS A 45 14.24 -2.49 15.50
C HIS A 45 13.17 -2.90 16.51
N ASN A 46 13.16 -2.27 17.70
CA ASN A 46 12.12 -2.54 18.71
C ASN A 46 10.73 -2.19 18.18
N LEU A 47 10.59 -1.03 17.54
CA LEU A 47 9.32 -0.61 16.93
C LEU A 47 8.92 -1.56 15.80
N LEU A 48 9.86 -1.96 14.95
CA LEU A 48 9.60 -2.90 13.87
C LEU A 48 9.07 -4.24 14.41
N ASN A 49 9.72 -4.82 15.41
CA ASN A 49 9.31 -6.09 16.01
C ASN A 49 7.94 -5.98 16.70
N SER A 50 7.66 -4.88 17.41
CA SER A 50 6.33 -4.64 17.99
C SER A 50 5.23 -4.62 16.94
N ILE A 51 5.50 -4.03 15.76
CA ILE A 51 4.52 -3.98 14.67
C ILE A 51 4.36 -5.35 14.02
N LEU A 52 5.44 -6.10 13.79
CA LEU A 52 5.35 -7.46 13.25
C LEU A 52 4.49 -8.35 14.16
N ASN A 53 4.70 -8.28 15.48
CA ASN A 53 3.88 -9.02 16.43
C ASN A 53 2.40 -8.61 16.33
N LEU A 54 2.10 -7.30 16.19
CA LEU A 54 0.73 -6.83 16.00
C LEU A 54 0.09 -7.34 14.71
N VAL A 55 0.86 -7.44 13.62
CA VAL A 55 0.42 -8.00 12.33
C VAL A 55 0.08 -9.48 12.47
N GLU A 56 0.87 -10.23 13.25
CA GLU A 56 0.63 -11.66 13.47
C GLU A 56 -0.56 -11.94 14.39
N THR A 57 -0.79 -11.09 15.40
CA THR A 57 -1.83 -11.34 16.43
C THR A 57 -3.21 -10.80 16.09
N ASN A 58 -3.33 -9.82 15.19
CA ASN A 58 -4.60 -9.14 14.91
C ASN A 58 -5.05 -9.37 13.47
N GLU A 59 -6.33 -9.67 13.28
CA GLU A 59 -6.90 -9.84 11.94
C GLU A 59 -7.04 -8.51 11.17
N ASN A 60 -7.50 -7.44 11.84
CA ASN A 60 -7.76 -6.14 11.21
C ASN A 60 -7.44 -4.99 12.16
N PHE A 61 -6.55 -4.07 11.76
CA PHE A 61 -6.25 -2.87 12.53
C PHE A 61 -5.74 -1.73 11.65
N ILE A 62 -5.82 -0.50 12.17
CA ILE A 62 -5.24 0.69 11.57
C ILE A 62 -4.10 1.17 12.46
N LEU A 63 -2.89 1.24 11.93
CA LEU A 63 -1.71 1.72 12.66
C LEU A 63 -1.19 3.04 12.08
N PRO A 64 -1.46 4.19 12.73
CA PRO A 64 -0.93 5.47 12.28
C PRO A 64 0.56 5.62 12.65
N ILE A 65 1.43 5.77 11.65
CA ILE A 65 2.85 6.07 11.85
C ILE A 65 3.09 7.57 11.64
N ILE A 66 3.18 8.32 12.74
CA ILE A 66 3.28 9.78 12.75
C ILE A 66 4.69 10.22 13.16
N GLY A 67 5.22 11.26 12.53
CA GLY A 67 6.52 11.83 12.85
C GLY A 67 6.87 13.00 11.95
N GLY A 68 7.89 13.77 12.33
CA GLY A 68 8.35 14.94 11.56
C GLY A 68 8.80 14.60 10.14
N VAL A 69 8.90 15.63 9.29
CA VAL A 69 9.52 15.51 7.96
C VAL A 69 10.98 15.08 8.13
N GLY A 70 11.44 14.13 7.33
CA GLY A 70 12.80 13.58 7.44
C GLY A 70 13.03 12.57 8.57
N ALA A 71 12.01 12.21 9.37
CA ALA A 71 12.16 11.24 10.46
C ALA A 71 12.36 9.77 10.03
N GLY A 72 12.47 9.51 8.72
CA GLY A 72 12.65 8.17 8.16
C GLY A 72 11.39 7.30 8.10
N LYS A 73 10.20 7.90 8.02
CA LYS A 73 8.92 7.15 7.97
C LYS A 73 8.81 6.26 6.73
N THR A 74 9.11 6.81 5.55
CA THR A 74 9.09 6.06 4.28
C THR A 74 10.14 4.95 4.28
N HIS A 75 11.32 5.23 4.83
CA HIS A 75 12.36 4.22 5.00
C HIS A 75 11.91 3.07 5.93
N PHE A 76 11.24 3.41 7.03
CA PHE A 76 10.67 2.43 7.95
C PHE A 76 9.56 1.58 7.29
N PHE A 77 8.75 2.18 6.41
CA PHE A 77 7.77 1.45 5.60
C PHE A 77 8.44 0.38 4.72
N TRP A 78 9.53 0.71 4.02
CA TRP A 78 10.27 -0.26 3.21
C TRP A 78 10.84 -1.40 4.05
N ALA A 79 11.40 -1.10 5.22
CA ALA A 79 11.89 -2.13 6.14
C ALA A 79 10.78 -3.09 6.61
N LEU A 80 9.57 -2.58 6.87
CA LEU A 80 8.40 -3.41 7.18
C LEU A 80 7.97 -4.25 5.98
N LYS A 81 7.88 -3.65 4.79
CA LYS A 81 7.49 -4.33 3.55
C LYS A 81 8.42 -5.51 3.23
N HIS A 82 9.73 -5.33 3.41
CA HIS A 82 10.73 -6.41 3.24
C HIS A 82 10.54 -7.56 4.22
N LYS A 83 10.18 -7.25 5.47
CA LYS A 83 9.93 -8.28 6.49
C LYS A 83 8.60 -9.01 6.26
N LEU A 84 7.60 -8.30 5.74
CA LEU A 84 6.27 -8.82 5.42
C LEU A 84 6.16 -9.34 3.99
N HIS A 85 7.26 -9.78 3.37
CA HIS A 85 7.26 -10.26 1.97
C HIS A 85 6.35 -11.47 1.69
N TYR A 86 5.94 -12.22 2.73
CA TYR A 86 4.94 -13.28 2.62
C TYR A 86 3.49 -12.77 2.55
N TYR A 87 3.26 -11.49 2.88
CA TYR A 87 1.96 -10.83 2.83
C TYR A 87 1.86 -9.95 1.59
N ASN A 88 0.66 -9.83 1.02
CA ASN A 88 0.39 -8.86 -0.04
C ASN A 88 0.40 -7.45 0.55
N THR A 89 1.53 -6.76 0.41
CA THR A 89 1.75 -5.41 0.95
C THR A 89 1.61 -4.36 -0.15
N ILE A 90 0.57 -3.53 -0.03
CA ILE A 90 0.21 -2.52 -1.04
C ILE A 90 0.64 -1.14 -0.57
N TYR A 91 1.31 -0.39 -1.45
CA TYR A 91 1.69 1.01 -1.21
C TYR A 91 0.83 1.93 -2.06
N ILE A 92 0.24 2.95 -1.44
CA ILE A 92 -0.59 3.96 -2.11
C ILE A 92 -0.05 5.33 -1.76
N SER A 93 0.37 6.10 -2.77
CA SER A 93 0.90 7.45 -2.58
C SER A 93 -0.21 8.48 -2.69
N LEU A 94 -0.43 9.24 -1.63
CA LEU A 94 -1.49 10.25 -1.59
C LEU A 94 -1.02 11.65 -2.04
N GLU A 95 0.24 11.80 -2.48
CA GLU A 95 0.82 13.11 -2.84
C GLU A 95 0.05 13.85 -3.95
N ASN A 96 -0.66 13.12 -4.83
CA ASN A 96 -1.40 13.68 -5.96
C ASN A 96 -2.93 13.62 -5.80
N VAL A 97 -3.44 13.16 -4.65
CA VAL A 97 -4.83 12.67 -4.54
C VAL A 97 -5.70 13.65 -3.75
N TYR A 98 -6.17 14.72 -4.41
CA TYR A 98 -7.16 15.63 -3.82
C TYR A 98 -8.57 15.51 -4.44
N ARG A 99 -8.70 14.97 -5.65
CA ARG A 99 -10.00 14.72 -6.31
C ARG A 99 -10.18 13.22 -6.55
N LYS A 100 -11.36 12.69 -6.16
CA LYS A 100 -11.73 11.26 -6.29
C LYS A 100 -10.80 10.29 -5.55
N PHE A 101 -10.45 10.63 -4.30
CA PHE A 101 -9.58 9.82 -3.43
C PHE A 101 -9.91 8.32 -3.45
N TYR A 102 -11.15 7.96 -3.15
CA TYR A 102 -11.56 6.56 -3.08
C TYR A 102 -11.40 5.82 -4.41
N TYR A 103 -11.64 6.51 -5.53
CA TYR A 103 -11.48 5.91 -6.85
C TYR A 103 -10.00 5.61 -7.14
N ASN A 104 -9.10 6.54 -6.84
CA ASN A 104 -7.67 6.34 -7.08
C ASN A 104 -7.09 5.25 -6.16
N VAL A 105 -7.46 5.26 -4.87
CA VAL A 105 -7.08 4.21 -3.93
C VAL A 105 -7.52 2.84 -4.43
N TYR A 106 -8.76 2.74 -4.93
CA TYR A 106 -9.28 1.50 -5.47
C TYR A 106 -8.54 1.07 -6.74
N SER A 107 -8.27 1.99 -7.66
CA SER A 107 -7.54 1.70 -8.90
C SER A 107 -6.10 1.25 -8.62
N GLU A 108 -5.36 1.97 -7.78
CA GLU A 108 -3.99 1.61 -7.39
C GLU A 108 -3.96 0.24 -6.68
N TYR A 109 -4.93 -0.02 -5.81
CA TYR A 109 -5.08 -1.32 -5.15
C TYR A 109 -5.30 -2.48 -6.13
N VAL A 110 -6.19 -2.29 -7.11
CA VAL A 110 -6.48 -3.30 -8.14
C VAL A 110 -5.27 -3.53 -9.06
N GLU A 111 -4.55 -2.46 -9.41
CA GLU A 111 -3.33 -2.54 -10.21
C GLU A 111 -2.20 -3.29 -9.49
N ASP A 112 -1.98 -3.00 -8.20
CA ASP A 112 -0.89 -3.61 -7.42
C ASP A 112 -1.13 -5.10 -7.11
N ILE A 113 -2.39 -5.52 -6.87
CA ILE A 113 -2.73 -6.93 -6.66
C ILE A 113 -2.50 -7.79 -7.91
N GLY A 114 -2.74 -7.20 -9.08
CA GLY A 114 -2.62 -7.88 -10.36
C GLY A 114 -3.79 -8.81 -10.70
N VAL A 115 -3.92 -9.08 -11.99
CA VAL A 115 -5.07 -9.81 -12.57
C VAL A 115 -5.17 -11.24 -12.07
N ASP A 116 -4.06 -11.94 -11.88
CA ASP A 116 -4.06 -13.37 -11.51
C ASP A 116 -4.54 -13.59 -10.08
N SER A 117 -4.06 -12.77 -9.14
CA SER A 117 -4.52 -12.78 -7.76
C SER A 117 -6.02 -12.47 -7.66
N LEU A 118 -6.49 -11.46 -8.40
CA LEU A 118 -7.92 -11.13 -8.45
C LEU A 118 -8.76 -12.26 -9.04
N ARG A 119 -8.28 -12.93 -10.08
CA ARG A 119 -8.96 -14.10 -10.65
C ARG A 119 -9.05 -15.25 -9.65
N ASN A 120 -7.98 -15.53 -8.91
CA ASN A 120 -7.97 -16.56 -7.88
C ASN A 120 -8.98 -16.27 -6.77
N ILE A 121 -8.95 -15.05 -6.22
CA ILE A 121 -9.91 -14.59 -5.20
C ILE A 121 -11.35 -14.67 -5.73
N THR A 122 -11.57 -14.19 -6.96
CA THR A 122 -12.91 -14.21 -7.59
C THR A 122 -13.41 -15.64 -7.80
N ASN A 123 -12.56 -16.54 -8.30
CA ASN A 123 -12.92 -17.95 -8.49
C ASN A 123 -13.23 -18.63 -7.16
N GLU A 124 -12.47 -18.33 -6.10
CA GLU A 124 -12.72 -18.85 -4.77
C GLU A 124 -14.05 -18.34 -4.21
N LEU A 125 -14.34 -17.04 -4.36
CA LEU A 125 -15.63 -16.47 -3.99
C LEU A 125 -16.77 -17.11 -4.79
N CYS A 126 -16.66 -17.18 -6.12
CA CYS A 126 -17.68 -17.82 -6.95
C CYS A 126 -17.90 -19.30 -6.58
N ASN A 127 -16.84 -20.03 -6.20
CA ASN A 127 -16.94 -21.41 -5.71
C ASN A 127 -17.70 -21.48 -4.38
N ARG A 128 -17.35 -20.62 -3.41
CA ARG A 128 -17.99 -20.54 -2.09
C ARG A 128 -19.48 -20.17 -2.21
N TRP A 129 -19.82 -19.27 -3.13
CA TRP A 129 -21.19 -18.83 -3.39
C TRP A 129 -22.01 -19.77 -4.30
N GLY A 130 -21.39 -20.84 -4.82
CA GLY A 130 -22.05 -21.80 -5.72
C GLY A 130 -22.31 -21.28 -7.14
N ALA A 131 -21.77 -20.12 -7.49
CA ALA A 131 -21.99 -19.47 -8.79
C ALA A 131 -21.31 -20.20 -9.97
N LEU A 132 -20.38 -21.12 -9.68
CA LEU A 132 -19.71 -21.94 -10.69
C LEU A 132 -20.53 -23.17 -11.12
N GLU A 133 -21.60 -23.49 -10.40
CA GLU A 133 -22.46 -24.63 -10.74
C GLU A 133 -23.50 -24.22 -11.79
N ARG A 134 -23.44 -24.86 -12.95
CA ARG A 134 -24.41 -24.66 -14.03
C ARG A 134 -25.56 -25.64 -13.84
N LYS A 135 -26.75 -25.12 -13.54
CA LYS A 135 -27.99 -25.89 -13.61
C LYS A 135 -28.70 -25.53 -14.90
N PHE A 136 -28.93 -26.50 -15.77
CA PHE A 136 -29.57 -26.31 -17.09
C PHE A 136 -28.86 -25.31 -18.02
N GLY A 137 -27.52 -25.23 -17.98
CA GLY A 137 -26.75 -24.37 -18.88
C GLY A 137 -26.72 -22.87 -18.49
N PHE A 138 -27.46 -22.47 -17.46
CA PHE A 138 -27.39 -21.13 -16.87
C PHE A 138 -26.52 -21.15 -15.61
N PHE A 139 -25.76 -20.08 -15.38
CA PHE A 139 -25.08 -19.88 -14.10
C PHE A 139 -26.13 -19.72 -13.00
N HIS A 140 -26.03 -20.51 -11.94
CA HIS A 140 -26.92 -20.36 -10.80
C HIS A 140 -26.54 -19.09 -10.03
N VAL A 141 -27.52 -18.23 -9.71
CA VAL A 141 -27.25 -16.93 -9.06
C VAL A 141 -26.61 -17.11 -7.68
N ALA A 142 -27.02 -18.15 -6.95
CA ALA A 142 -26.35 -18.64 -5.75
C ALA A 142 -26.90 -20.04 -5.42
N ASP A 143 -26.04 -20.96 -4.97
CA ASP A 143 -26.49 -22.22 -4.35
C ASP A 143 -26.68 -22.00 -2.85
N ILE A 144 -27.95 -21.83 -2.45
CA ILE A 144 -28.32 -21.51 -1.07
C ILE A 144 -27.92 -22.63 -0.11
N GLU A 145 -27.98 -23.91 -0.52
CA GLU A 145 -27.61 -25.03 0.35
C GLU A 145 -26.10 -25.10 0.57
N LYS A 146 -25.32 -24.90 -0.50
CA LYS A 146 -23.86 -24.86 -0.42
C LYS A 146 -23.37 -23.69 0.43
N VAL A 147 -23.94 -22.50 0.23
CA VAL A 147 -23.62 -21.31 1.04
C VAL A 147 -23.99 -21.55 2.51
N ARG A 148 -25.16 -22.13 2.78
CA ARG A 148 -25.60 -22.45 4.13
C ARG A 148 -24.64 -23.44 4.82
N ASN A 149 -24.29 -24.53 4.15
CA ASN A 149 -23.38 -25.54 4.70
C ASN A 149 -21.98 -24.96 4.95
N PHE A 150 -21.48 -24.12 4.05
CA PHE A 150 -20.22 -23.42 4.23
C PHE A 150 -20.24 -22.48 5.45
N ALA A 151 -21.31 -21.68 5.60
CA ALA A 151 -21.48 -20.81 6.76
C ALA A 151 -21.59 -21.59 8.08
N PHE A 152 -22.31 -22.71 8.10
CA PHE A 152 -22.39 -23.59 9.28
C PHE A 152 -21.04 -24.20 9.65
N ASN A 153 -20.26 -24.63 8.67
CA ASN A 153 -18.91 -25.19 8.90
C ASN A 153 -17.95 -24.13 9.47
N ILE A 154 -18.02 -22.88 9.00
CA ILE A 154 -17.24 -21.78 9.56
C ILE A 154 -17.60 -21.58 11.03
N LEU A 155 -18.89 -21.45 11.35
CA LEU A 155 -19.37 -21.24 12.72
C LEU A 155 -18.93 -22.36 13.67
N MET A 156 -18.95 -23.62 13.21
CA MET A 156 -18.50 -24.79 13.97
C MET A 156 -16.98 -24.87 14.13
N SER A 157 -16.20 -24.26 13.23
CA SER A 157 -14.74 -24.22 13.31
C SER A 157 -14.19 -23.10 14.20
N THR A 158 -15.02 -22.09 14.49
CA THR A 158 -14.68 -20.91 15.31
C THR A 158 -15.17 -20.98 16.75
N GLY A 159 -15.85 -22.07 17.14
CA GLY A 159 -16.29 -22.35 18.52
C GLY A 159 -15.46 -23.45 19.17
#